data_AF-A0A1B2EG47-F1
#
_entry.id   AF-A0A1B2EG47-F1
#
_cell.length_a   1.000
_cell.length_b   1.000
_cell.length_c   1.000
_cell.angle_alpha   90.00
_cell.angle_beta   90.00
_cell.angle_gamma   90.00
#
_symmetry.space_group_name_H-M   'P 1'
#
loop_
_entity.id
_entity.type
_entity.pdbx_description
1 polymer ?
#
loop_
_entity_poly.entity_id
_entity_poly.type
_entity_poly.pdbx_seq_one_letter_code
_entity_poly.pdbx_strand_id
1 'polypeptide(L)'
;MPLEQIGAQARAHIIKGDQAMDKAEQHYLSAGLYLKEALEKVSRTKGLSWPAWLAQNVSIGKSRSYELMAIANGRKTAEEMKADAAARQSAHREKNKNRPSRNGQSGEIVQEHQHSDLVSEARHASDNLHARLEAIIKRLTNEQLQQALDYINEQFGDAQ
;
A
#
# COMPACT_ATOMS: atom_id res chain seq x y z
N MET A 1 27.55 -25.44 11.99
CA MET A 1 26.79 -26.22 11.00
C MET A 1 27.80 -26.76 9.98
N PRO A 2 27.86 -28.09 9.70
CA PRO A 2 28.77 -28.64 8.70
C PRO A 2 28.44 -28.13 7.29
N LEU A 3 29.45 -28.05 6.41
CA LEU A 3 29.29 -27.52 5.04
C LEU A 3 28.22 -28.28 4.24
N GLU A 4 28.13 -29.59 4.42
CA GLU A 4 27.12 -30.44 3.78
C GLU A 4 25.69 -30.06 4.18
N GLN A 5 25.48 -29.73 5.46
CA GLN A 5 24.18 -29.31 5.98
C GLN A 5 23.77 -27.93 5.44
N ILE A 6 24.73 -27.01 5.29
CA ILE A 6 24.50 -25.70 4.65
C ILE A 6 24.09 -25.89 3.19
N GLY A 7 24.80 -26.74 2.44
CA GLY A 7 24.46 -27.06 1.05
C GLY A 7 23.07 -27.67 0.89
N ALA A 8 22.70 -28.60 1.78
CA ALA A 8 21.36 -29.21 1.78
C ALA A 8 20.26 -28.18 2.07
N GLN A 9 20.48 -27.26 3.02
CA GLN A 9 19.54 -26.19 3.31
C GLN A 9 19.39 -25.21 2.14
N ALA A 10 20.50 -24.77 1.54
CA ALA A 10 20.49 -23.89 0.37
C ALA A 10 19.70 -24.51 -0.79
N ARG A 11 19.94 -25.79 -1.10
CA ARG A 11 19.20 -26.52 -2.12
C ARG A 11 17.71 -26.61 -1.79
N ALA A 12 17.35 -26.89 -0.54
CA ALA A 12 15.95 -26.94 -0.12
C ALA A 12 15.25 -25.58 -0.27
N HIS A 13 15.94 -24.47 -0.01
CA HIS A 13 15.43 -23.13 -0.24
C HIS A 13 15.26 -22.81 -1.73
N ILE A 14 16.21 -23.22 -2.59
CA ILE A 14 16.09 -23.07 -4.04
C ILE A 14 14.86 -23.82 -4.56
N ILE A 15 14.72 -25.11 -4.23
CA ILE A 15 13.57 -25.93 -4.64
C ILE A 15 12.24 -25.31 -4.20
N LYS A 16 12.17 -24.81 -2.96
CA LYS A 16 10.96 -24.14 -2.47
C LYS A 16 10.68 -22.83 -3.20
N GLY A 17 11.73 -22.09 -3.56
CA GLY A 17 11.64 -20.90 -4.41
C GLY A 17 11.06 -21.23 -5.78
N ASP A 18 11.61 -22.24 -6.45
CA ASP A 18 11.18 -22.68 -7.78
C ASP A 18 9.70 -23.13 -7.74
N GLN A 19 9.32 -23.95 -6.75
CA GLN A 19 7.93 -24.37 -6.58
C GLN A 19 6.97 -23.20 -6.32
N ALA A 20 7.41 -22.16 -5.61
CA ALA A 20 6.60 -20.97 -5.39
C ALA A 20 6.44 -20.15 -6.69
N MET A 21 7.48 -20.10 -7.52
CA MET A 21 7.42 -19.46 -8.84
C MET A 21 6.45 -20.20 -9.77
N ASP A 22 6.54 -21.53 -9.84
CA ASP A 22 5.64 -22.36 -10.65
C ASP A 22 4.17 -22.16 -10.24
N LYS A 23 3.90 -22.16 -8.92
CA LYS A 23 2.55 -21.90 -8.39
C LYS A 23 2.06 -20.50 -8.76
N ALA A 24 2.93 -19.49 -8.67
CA ALA A 24 2.56 -18.13 -9.05
C ALA A 24 2.18 -18.06 -10.55
N GLU A 25 2.92 -18.74 -11.43
CA GLU A 25 2.60 -18.82 -12.84
C GLU A 25 1.26 -19.53 -13.10
N GLN A 26 1.00 -20.67 -12.43
CA GLN A 26 -0.27 -21.38 -12.50
C GLN A 26 -1.46 -20.51 -12.07
N HIS A 27 -1.28 -19.68 -11.03
CA HIS A 27 -2.29 -18.73 -10.61
C HIS A 27 -2.55 -17.64 -11.67
N TYR A 28 -1.52 -17.14 -12.34
CA TYR A 28 -1.70 -16.17 -13.44
C TYR A 28 -2.40 -16.80 -14.65
N LEU A 29 -2.06 -18.03 -15.02
CA LEU A 29 -2.74 -18.79 -16.07
C LEU A 29 -4.23 -18.94 -15.74
N SER A 30 -4.54 -19.42 -14.53
CA SER A 30 -5.91 -19.62 -14.07
C SER A 30 -6.70 -18.30 -14.05
N ALA A 31 -6.11 -17.23 -13.52
CA ALA A 31 -6.72 -15.91 -13.51
C ALA A 31 -7.01 -15.40 -14.94
N GLY A 32 -6.08 -15.58 -15.87
CA GLY A 32 -6.27 -15.22 -17.27
C GLY A 32 -7.40 -15.99 -17.95
N LEU A 33 -7.55 -17.29 -17.66
CA LEU A 33 -8.67 -18.12 -18.15
C LEU A 33 -10.02 -17.62 -17.62
N TYR A 34 -10.12 -17.38 -16.31
CA TYR A 34 -11.36 -16.84 -15.71
C TYR A 34 -11.71 -15.46 -16.26
N LEU A 35 -10.72 -14.60 -16.46
CA LEU A 35 -10.94 -13.28 -17.05
C LEU A 35 -11.44 -13.40 -18.50
N LYS A 36 -10.92 -14.33 -19.30
CA LYS A 36 -11.37 -14.57 -20.67
C LYS A 36 -12.84 -15.00 -20.69
N GLU A 37 -13.21 -15.97 -19.84
CA GLU A 37 -14.60 -16.40 -19.71
C GLU A 37 -15.52 -15.26 -19.24
N ALA A 38 -15.07 -14.46 -18.27
CA ALA A 38 -15.82 -13.30 -17.80
C ALA A 38 -16.02 -12.26 -18.90
N LEU A 39 -14.99 -12.00 -19.73
CA LEU A 39 -15.09 -11.06 -20.84
C LEU A 39 -16.15 -11.50 -21.85
N GLU A 40 -16.20 -12.79 -22.19
CA GLU A 40 -17.23 -13.35 -23.06
C GLU A 40 -18.64 -13.15 -22.48
N LYS A 41 -18.84 -13.42 -21.18
CA LYS A 41 -20.13 -13.20 -20.51
C LYS A 41 -20.52 -11.72 -20.44
N VAL A 42 -19.57 -10.84 -20.12
CA VAL A 42 -19.80 -9.39 -20.08
C VAL A 42 -20.18 -8.86 -21.45
N SER A 43 -19.51 -9.29 -22.52
CA SER A 43 -19.84 -8.86 -23.89
C SER A 43 -21.26 -9.22 -24.34
N ARG A 44 -21.87 -10.25 -23.73
CA ARG A 44 -23.26 -10.67 -23.98
C ARG A 44 -24.26 -9.99 -23.05
N THR A 45 -23.79 -9.33 -22.00
CA THR A 45 -24.62 -8.66 -21.00
C THR A 45 -24.88 -7.23 -21.41
N LYS A 46 -26.14 -6.89 -21.72
CA LYS A 46 -26.50 -5.52 -22.11
C LYS A 46 -26.28 -4.56 -20.93
N GLY A 47 -25.69 -3.39 -21.22
CA GLY A 47 -25.47 -2.32 -20.24
C GLY A 47 -24.26 -2.50 -19.32
N LEU A 48 -23.53 -3.61 -19.42
CA LEU A 48 -22.34 -3.85 -18.61
C LEU A 48 -21.07 -3.74 -19.47
N SER A 49 -20.21 -2.78 -19.15
CA SER A 49 -18.91 -2.64 -19.82
C SER A 49 -17.82 -3.45 -19.12
N TRP A 50 -16.83 -3.92 -19.89
CA TRP A 50 -15.69 -4.65 -19.33
C TRP A 50 -14.93 -3.87 -18.24
N PRO A 51 -14.60 -2.57 -18.41
CA PRO A 51 -13.96 -1.79 -17.36
C PRO A 51 -14.81 -1.65 -16.10
N ALA A 52 -16.15 -1.49 -16.24
CA ALA A 52 -17.05 -1.41 -15.09
C ALA A 52 -17.09 -2.72 -14.30
N TRP A 53 -17.18 -3.86 -15.00
CA TRP A 53 -17.15 -5.17 -14.37
C TRP A 53 -15.82 -5.43 -13.64
N LEU A 54 -14.69 -5.11 -14.26
CA LEU A 54 -13.37 -5.24 -13.64
C LEU A 54 -13.23 -4.42 -12.36
N ALA A 55 -13.67 -3.16 -12.38
CA ALA A 55 -13.61 -2.27 -11.23
C ALA A 55 -14.45 -2.77 -10.06
N GLN A 56 -15.61 -3.39 -10.35
CA GLN A 56 -16.53 -3.89 -9.33
C GLN A 56 -16.13 -5.25 -8.75
N ASN A 57 -15.55 -6.15 -9.55
CA ASN A 57 -15.38 -7.56 -9.18
C ASN A 57 -13.94 -8.00 -8.93
N VAL A 58 -12.96 -7.33 -9.55
CA VAL A 58 -11.56 -7.80 -9.56
C VAL A 58 -10.57 -6.70 -9.12
N SER A 59 -10.98 -5.43 -9.13
CA SER A 59 -10.15 -4.28 -8.74
C SER A 59 -8.84 -4.17 -9.53
N ILE A 60 -8.86 -4.54 -10.81
CA ILE A 60 -7.72 -4.40 -11.73
C ILE A 60 -8.05 -3.52 -12.93
N GLY A 61 -7.04 -2.87 -13.49
CA GLY A 61 -7.17 -2.09 -14.71
C GLY A 61 -7.29 -2.95 -15.97
N LYS A 62 -7.84 -2.35 -17.03
CA LYS A 62 -7.99 -2.98 -18.36
C LYS A 62 -6.69 -3.59 -18.89
N SER A 63 -5.58 -2.85 -18.83
CA SER A 63 -4.26 -3.33 -19.30
C SER A 63 -3.82 -4.60 -18.57
N ARG A 64 -3.94 -4.63 -17.24
CA ARG A 64 -3.59 -5.80 -16.44
C ARG A 64 -4.44 -7.02 -16.78
N SER A 65 -5.72 -6.81 -17.02
CA SER A 65 -6.62 -7.91 -17.40
C SER A 65 -6.19 -8.60 -18.71
N TYR A 66 -5.80 -7.82 -19.73
CA TYR A 66 -5.36 -8.39 -21.01
C TYR A 66 -3.97 -9.03 -20.93
N GLU A 67 -3.07 -8.52 -20.09
CA GLU A 67 -1.78 -9.19 -19.83
C GLU A 67 -1.98 -10.60 -19.27
N LEU A 68 -2.87 -10.75 -18.29
CA LEU A 68 -3.19 -12.05 -17.70
C LEU A 68 -3.83 -13.00 -18.71
N MET A 69 -4.76 -12.50 -19.54
CA MET A 69 -5.31 -13.29 -20.65
C MET A 69 -4.23 -13.67 -21.68
N ALA A 70 -3.25 -12.81 -21.96
CA ALA A 70 -2.16 -13.12 -22.89
C ALA A 70 -1.27 -14.24 -22.35
N ILE A 71 -1.01 -14.26 -21.04
CA ILE A 71 -0.32 -15.36 -20.36
C ILE A 71 -1.10 -16.66 -20.48
N ALA A 72 -2.40 -16.63 -20.19
CA ALA A 72 -3.27 -17.80 -20.34
C ALA A 72 -3.34 -18.36 -21.78
N ASN A 73 -3.24 -17.50 -22.80
CA ASN A 73 -3.24 -17.93 -24.20
C ASN A 73 -1.82 -18.27 -24.74
N GLY A 74 -0.78 -18.28 -23.89
CA GLY A 74 0.60 -18.59 -24.27
C GLY A 74 1.25 -17.53 -25.18
N ARG A 75 0.66 -16.33 -25.28
CA ARG A 75 1.20 -15.22 -26.10
C ARG A 75 2.24 -14.40 -25.36
N LYS A 76 2.36 -14.60 -24.05
CA LYS A 76 3.27 -13.86 -23.18
C LYS A 76 3.67 -14.73 -21.99
N THR A 77 4.92 -14.71 -21.58
CA THR A 77 5.38 -15.41 -20.36
C THR A 77 5.26 -14.50 -19.13
N ALA A 78 5.25 -15.11 -17.94
CA ALA A 78 5.28 -14.36 -16.69
C ALA A 78 6.57 -13.51 -16.55
N GLU A 79 7.67 -13.95 -17.14
CA GLU A 79 8.94 -13.23 -17.16
C GLU A 79 8.89 -12.00 -18.07
N GLU A 80 8.35 -12.13 -19.27
CA GLU A 80 8.15 -11.01 -20.20
C GLU A 80 7.24 -9.94 -19.59
N MET A 81 6.20 -10.36 -18.86
CA MET A 81 5.33 -9.45 -18.12
C MET A 81 6.08 -8.67 -17.03
N LYS A 82 6.98 -9.33 -16.28
CA LYS A 82 7.80 -8.67 -15.26
C LYS A 82 8.79 -7.69 -15.89
N ALA A 83 9.43 -8.08 -17.00
CA ALA A 83 10.35 -7.23 -17.74
C ALA A 83 9.65 -5.95 -18.25
N ASP A 84 8.47 -6.09 -18.84
CA ASP A 84 7.66 -4.94 -19.29
C ASP A 84 7.25 -4.03 -18.13
N ALA A 85 6.84 -4.60 -17.00
CA ALA A 85 6.48 -3.83 -15.82
C ALA A 85 7.68 -3.04 -15.28
N ALA A 86 8.87 -3.67 -15.24
CA ALA A 86 10.11 -3.02 -14.85
C ALA A 86 10.48 -1.88 -15.81
N ALA A 87 10.36 -2.09 -17.12
CA ALA A 87 10.61 -1.08 -18.15
C ALA A 87 9.64 0.11 -18.05
N ARG A 88 8.36 -0.13 -17.80
CA ARG A 88 7.38 0.95 -17.57
C ARG A 88 7.71 1.74 -16.31
N GLN A 89 8.10 1.05 -15.24
CA GLN A 89 8.45 1.70 -13.98
C GLN A 89 9.74 2.53 -14.12
N SER A 90 10.74 2.03 -14.84
CA SER A 90 11.97 2.79 -15.11
C SER A 90 11.68 4.02 -15.97
N ALA A 91 10.93 3.87 -17.06
CA ALA A 91 10.52 4.99 -17.92
C ALA A 91 9.67 6.02 -17.16
N HIS A 92 8.75 5.57 -16.30
CA HIS A 92 7.96 6.46 -15.46
C HIS A 92 8.82 7.23 -14.45
N ARG A 93 9.79 6.55 -13.81
CA ARG A 93 10.76 7.19 -12.91
C ARG A 93 11.59 8.21 -13.67
N GLU A 94 12.12 7.86 -14.83
CA GLU A 94 12.91 8.76 -15.66
C GLU A 94 12.11 10.00 -16.09
N LYS A 95 10.87 9.80 -16.56
CA LYS A 95 9.96 10.90 -16.90
C LYS A 95 9.66 11.81 -15.71
N ASN A 96 9.61 11.26 -14.50
CA ASN A 96 9.29 12.02 -13.30
C ASN A 96 10.52 12.64 -12.60
N LYS A 97 11.75 12.24 -12.94
CA LYS A 97 12.97 12.83 -12.35
C LYS A 97 13.03 14.36 -12.51
N ASN A 98 12.55 14.87 -13.63
CA ASN A 98 12.59 16.31 -13.96
C ASN A 98 11.21 16.97 -13.90
N ARG A 99 10.20 16.30 -13.35
CA ARG A 99 8.87 16.91 -13.17
C ARG A 99 8.83 17.58 -11.80
N PRO A 100 8.48 18.88 -11.73
CA PRO A 100 8.18 19.51 -10.45
C PRO A 100 7.12 18.68 -9.74
N SER A 101 7.24 18.54 -8.41
CA SER A 101 6.15 17.98 -7.60
C SER A 101 4.85 18.76 -7.87
N ARG A 102 3.69 18.22 -7.49
CA ARG A 102 2.39 18.91 -7.65
C ARG A 102 2.35 20.31 -7.00
N ASN A 103 3.34 20.61 -6.16
CA ASN A 103 3.58 21.90 -5.51
C ASN A 103 4.72 22.75 -6.15
N GLY A 104 5.18 22.44 -7.37
CA GLY A 104 6.11 23.28 -8.12
C GLY A 104 7.59 23.24 -7.69
N GLN A 105 7.97 22.40 -6.74
CA GLN A 105 9.38 22.25 -6.36
C GLN A 105 10.13 21.38 -7.38
N SER A 106 11.10 21.99 -8.06
CA SER A 106 12.12 21.32 -8.87
C SER A 106 13.15 20.69 -7.93
N GLY A 107 13.55 19.45 -8.21
CA GLY A 107 14.43 18.66 -7.37
C GLY A 107 15.89 19.14 -7.37
N GLU A 108 16.17 20.20 -6.62
CA GLU A 108 17.52 20.55 -6.22
C GLU A 108 17.64 20.49 -4.69
N ILE A 109 18.66 19.73 -4.26
CA ILE A 109 19.20 19.59 -2.91
C ILE A 109 18.50 18.56 -1.99
N VAL A 110 19.09 17.36 -2.06
CA VAL A 110 19.14 16.31 -1.03
C VAL A 110 19.69 16.91 0.27
N GLN A 111 18.83 17.33 1.20
CA GLN A 111 19.12 17.43 2.64
C GLN A 111 17.89 17.76 3.53
N GLU A 112 16.72 18.11 2.96
CA GLU A 112 15.56 18.58 3.74
C GLU A 112 14.57 17.48 4.20
N HIS A 113 14.74 16.22 3.78
CA HIS A 113 13.74 15.17 4.06
C HIS A 113 13.74 14.67 5.51
N GLN A 114 14.81 14.84 6.29
CA GLN A 114 14.77 14.46 7.71
C GLN A 114 13.97 15.46 8.56
N HIS A 115 13.90 16.74 8.16
CA HIS A 115 13.21 17.76 8.94
C HIS A 115 11.70 17.80 8.64
N SER A 116 11.29 17.46 7.40
CA SER A 116 9.88 17.34 6.99
C SER A 116 9.14 16.25 7.77
N ASP A 117 9.75 15.06 7.85
CA ASP A 117 9.10 13.90 8.48
C ASP A 117 8.93 14.12 9.98
N LEU A 118 9.94 14.67 10.66
CA LEU A 118 9.87 15.06 12.08
C LEU A 118 8.80 16.14 12.35
N VAL A 119 8.67 17.13 11.46
CA VAL A 119 7.65 18.18 11.62
C VAL A 119 6.25 17.63 11.36
N SER A 120 6.09 16.70 10.42
CA SER A 120 4.81 16.04 10.16
C SER A 120 4.38 15.12 11.30
N GLU A 121 5.32 14.38 11.87
CA GLU A 121 5.10 13.48 13.00
C GLU A 121 4.81 14.27 14.29
N ALA A 122 5.52 15.38 14.53
CA ALA A 122 5.23 16.30 15.63
C ALA A 122 3.83 16.95 15.50
N ARG A 123 3.41 17.32 14.29
CA ARG A 123 2.06 17.85 14.03
C ARG A 123 0.99 16.80 14.29
N HIS A 124 1.17 15.58 13.79
CA HIS A 124 0.23 14.48 14.04
C HIS A 124 0.17 14.08 15.53
N ALA A 125 1.30 14.11 16.23
CA ALA A 125 1.35 13.87 17.68
C ALA A 125 0.61 14.97 18.45
N SER A 126 0.78 16.24 18.06
CA SER A 126 0.09 17.39 18.65
C SER A 126 -1.42 17.33 18.43
N ASP A 127 -1.87 17.04 17.20
CA ASP A 127 -3.30 16.93 16.87
C ASP A 127 -3.96 15.77 17.62
N ASN A 128 -3.24 14.65 17.77
CA ASN A 128 -3.72 13.50 18.54
C ASN A 128 -3.82 13.84 20.04
N LEU A 129 -2.83 14.52 20.61
CA LEU A 129 -2.87 14.98 22.00
C LEU A 129 -4.04 15.95 22.21
N HIS A 130 -4.26 16.89 21.29
CA HIS A 130 -5.33 17.87 21.39
C HIS A 130 -6.71 17.22 21.30
N ALA A 131 -6.90 16.26 20.38
CA ALA A 131 -8.13 15.49 20.28
C ALA A 131 -8.40 14.64 21.54
N ARG A 132 -7.35 14.08 22.16
CA ARG A 132 -7.48 13.34 23.43
C ARG A 132 -7.85 14.26 24.58
N LEU A 133 -7.27 15.46 24.66
CA LEU A 133 -7.62 16.46 25.67
C LEU A 133 -9.05 16.95 25.51
N GLU A 134 -9.48 17.26 24.28
CA GLU A 134 -10.86 17.61 23.95
C GLU A 134 -11.85 16.50 24.36
N ALA A 135 -11.51 15.23 24.13
CA ALA A 135 -12.34 14.10 24.52
C ALA A 135 -12.41 13.90 26.04
N ILE A 136 -11.33 14.21 26.76
CA ILE A 136 -11.31 14.19 28.24
C ILE A 136 -12.16 15.33 28.78
N ILE A 137 -11.99 16.55 28.26
CA ILE A 137 -12.75 17.74 28.67
C ILE A 137 -14.25 17.53 28.41
N LYS A 138 -14.64 16.93 27.29
CA LYS A 138 -16.06 16.62 26.99
C LYS A 138 -16.66 15.50 27.85
N ARG A 139 -15.83 14.66 28.46
CA ARG A 139 -16.27 13.57 29.36
C ARG A 139 -16.29 13.98 30.83
N LEU A 140 -15.59 15.04 31.18
CA LEU A 140 -15.63 15.63 32.52
C LEU A 140 -16.86 16.51 32.63
N THR A 141 -17.77 16.17 33.55
CA THR A 141 -18.87 17.05 33.90
C THR A 141 -18.33 18.24 34.71
N ASN A 142 -19.04 19.38 34.70
CA ASN A 142 -18.66 20.54 35.51
C ASN A 142 -18.48 20.18 37.01
N GLU A 143 -19.22 19.19 37.51
CA GLU A 143 -19.08 18.68 38.88
C GLU A 143 -17.72 17.98 39.13
N GLN A 144 -17.18 17.23 38.16
CA GLN A 144 -15.87 16.58 38.30
C GLN A 144 -14.71 17.58 38.17
N LEU A 145 -14.87 18.62 37.34
CA LEU A 145 -13.90 19.72 37.26
C LEU A 145 -13.90 20.54 38.56
N GLN A 146 -15.07 20.75 39.16
CA GLN A 146 -15.17 21.46 40.44
C GLN A 146 -14.55 20.65 41.58
N GLN A 147 -14.82 19.33 41.66
CA GLN A 147 -14.17 18.45 42.65
C GLN A 147 -12.64 18.42 42.50
N ALA A 148 -12.11 18.48 41.27
CA ALA A 148 -10.68 18.54 41.04
C ALA A 148 -10.07 19.90 41.45
N LEU A 149 -10.77 21.00 41.20
CA LEU A 149 -10.36 22.34 41.65
C LEU A 149 -10.40 22.47 43.18
N ASP A 150 -11.43 21.93 43.81
CA ASP A 150 -11.56 21.93 45.27
C ASP A 150 -10.44 21.09 45.91
N TYR A 151 -10.10 19.93 45.34
CA TYR A 151 -8.97 19.10 45.79
C TYR A 151 -7.61 19.81 45.62
N ILE A 152 -7.39 20.52 44.51
CA ILE A 152 -6.13 21.26 44.28
C ILE A 152 -6.00 22.41 45.28
N ASN A 153 -7.09 23.14 45.55
CA ASN A 153 -7.10 24.20 46.55
C ASN A 153 -6.90 23.65 47.97
N GLU A 154 -7.42 22.46 48.30
CA GLU A 154 -7.15 21.82 49.60
C GLU A 154 -5.71 21.31 49.72
N GLN A 155 -5.08 20.83 48.64
CA GLN A 155 -3.73 20.27 48.69
C GLN A 155 -2.62 21.31 48.56
N PHE A 156 -2.88 22.45 47.91
CA PHE A 156 -1.86 23.45 47.58
C PHE A 156 -2.28 24.90 47.89
N GLY A 157 -3.47 25.14 48.44
CA GLY A 157 -4.02 26.49 48.67
C GLY A 157 -3.53 27.19 49.93
N ASP A 158 -2.75 26.54 50.80
CA ASP A 158 -2.07 27.21 51.92
C ASP A 158 -0.63 27.58 51.55
N ALA A 159 -0.50 28.66 50.78
CA ALA A 159 0.67 29.52 50.81
C ALA A 159 0.16 30.97 50.83
N GLN A 160 0.10 31.53 52.04
CA GLN A 160 0.03 32.98 52.26
C GLN A 160 1.21 33.71 51.62
#